data_AF-A0A1G1NJ62-F1
#
_entry.id   AF-A0A1G1NJ62-F1
#
_cell.length_a   1.000
_cell.length_b   1.000
_cell.length_c   1.000
_cell.angle_alpha   90.00
_cell.angle_beta   90.00
_cell.angle_gamma   90.00
#
_symmetry.space_group_name_H-M   'P 1'
#
loop_
_entity.id
_entity.type
_entity.pdbx_description
1 polymer ?
#
loop_
_entity_poly.entity_id
_entity_poly.type
_entity_poly.pdbx_seq_one_letter_code
_entity_poly.pdbx_strand_id
1 'polypeptide(L)'
;MSMNRKNQGFTLIELIMVIVILGILAVVAIPRFTNLSINANASAEQGVVGGVRAGIATLHADNVAAIPPVVPNYPTTLDGAAVAACTTTNACFGTVLSQGGVTSSWVKTGALTYTGPDTVAGLTYTYDPATGAFTGA
;
A
#
# COMPACT_ATOMS: atom_id res chain seq x y z
N MET A 1 53.96 -23.75 26.76
CA MET A 1 54.28 -22.41 26.23
C MET A 1 52.96 -21.66 26.04
N SER A 2 52.62 -20.75 26.95
CA SER A 2 51.33 -20.04 26.91
C SER A 2 51.46 -18.80 26.04
N MET A 3 50.63 -18.73 24.99
CA MET A 3 50.66 -17.68 23.98
C MET A 3 49.86 -16.48 24.50
N ASN A 4 50.54 -15.46 25.04
CA ASN A 4 49.91 -14.20 25.43
C ASN A 4 49.40 -13.49 24.17
N ARG A 5 48.08 -13.55 23.93
CA ARG A 5 47.42 -12.78 22.88
C ARG A 5 47.39 -11.32 23.34
N LYS A 6 48.09 -10.44 22.62
CA LYS A 6 47.97 -8.99 22.81
C LYS A 6 46.55 -8.59 22.41
N ASN A 7 45.71 -8.25 23.39
CA ASN A 7 44.43 -7.61 23.11
C ASN A 7 44.71 -6.23 22.52
N GLN A 8 44.59 -6.11 21.20
CA GLN A 8 44.63 -4.83 20.50
C GLN A 8 43.30 -4.12 20.79
N GLY A 9 43.33 -3.15 21.71
CA GLY A 9 42.19 -2.26 21.94
C GLY A 9 42.00 -1.32 20.76
N PHE A 10 40.74 -1.00 20.46
CA PHE A 10 40.36 -0.04 19.43
C PHE A 10 40.85 1.37 19.82
N THR A 11 41.38 2.14 18.88
CA THR A 11 41.89 3.48 19.20
C THR A 11 40.77 4.51 19.23
N LEU A 12 40.88 5.54 20.08
CA LEU A 12 39.87 6.61 20.16
C LEU A 12 39.67 7.33 18.81
N ILE A 13 40.74 7.49 18.04
CA ILE A 13 40.68 8.11 16.71
C ILE A 13 39.89 7.26 15.71
N GLU A 14 39.96 5.93 15.83
CA GLU A 14 39.24 4.98 14.98
C GLU A 14 37.73 5.06 15.24
N LEU A 15 37.33 5.23 16.51
CA LEU A 15 35.94 5.44 16.87
C LEU A 15 35.40 6.77 16.34
N ILE A 16 36.19 7.84 16.48
CA ILE A 16 35.82 9.17 15.98
C ILE A 16 35.73 9.17 14.45
N MET A 17 36.66 8.53 13.75
CA MET A 17 36.65 8.45 12.29
C MET A 17 35.40 7.70 11.79
N VAL A 18 35.01 6.61 12.45
CA VAL A 18 33.81 5.83 12.08
C VAL A 18 32.53 6.66 12.22
N ILE A 19 32.34 7.37 13.34
CA ILE A 19 31.13 8.20 13.52
C ILE A 19 31.07 9.37 12.53
N VAL A 20 32.23 9.93 12.14
CA VAL A 20 32.30 11.00 11.13
C VAL A 20 31.90 10.46 9.76
N ILE A 21 32.43 9.30 9.35
CA ILE A 21 32.07 8.66 8.08
C ILE A 21 30.58 8.30 8.06
N LEU A 22 30.07 7.69 9.14
CA LEU A 22 28.65 7.35 9.25
C LEU A 22 27.75 8.61 9.23
N GLY A 23 28.20 9.71 9.84
CA GLY A 23 27.50 11.00 9.81
C GLY A 23 27.36 11.56 8.39
N ILE A 24 28.43 11.54 7.59
CA ILE A 24 28.40 12.00 6.19
C ILE A 24 27.48 11.11 5.34
N LEU A 25 27.60 9.78 5.50
CA LEU A 25 26.77 8.82 4.77
C LEU A 25 25.29 8.97 5.10
N ALA A 26 24.94 9.23 6.36
CA ALA A 26 23.56 9.43 6.79
C ALA A 26 22.91 10.63 6.11
N VAL A 27 23.59 11.77 6.03
CA VAL A 27 23.06 13.01 5.43
C VAL A 27 22.72 12.83 3.94
N VAL A 28 23.53 12.06 3.20
CA VAL A 28 23.28 11.79 1.77
C VAL A 28 22.20 10.70 1.58
N ALA A 29 22.13 9.73 2.48
CA ALA A 29 21.21 8.59 2.36
C ALA A 29 19.75 8.94 2.69
N ILE A 30 19.50 9.74 3.73
CA ILE A 30 18.13 10.11 4.19
C ILE A 30 17.25 10.70 3.07
N PRO A 31 17.67 11.73 2.30
CA PRO A 31 16.82 12.30 1.26
C PRO A 31 16.55 11.32 0.10
N ARG A 32 17.47 10.39 -0.19
CA ARG A 32 17.21 9.35 -1.19
C ARG A 32 16.23 8.30 -0.69
N PHE A 33 16.39 7.86 0.55
CA PHE A 33 15.53 6.85 1.15
C PHE A 33 14.07 7.32 1.25
N THR A 34 13.85 8.57 1.68
CA THR A 34 12.51 9.17 1.76
C THR A 34 11.81 9.25 0.39
N ASN A 35 12.51 9.70 -0.66
CA ASN A 35 11.97 9.73 -2.02
C ASN A 35 11.65 8.33 -2.56
N LEU A 36 12.50 7.33 -2.28
CA LEU A 36 12.25 5.94 -2.67
C LEU A 36 10.99 5.38 -1.99
N SER A 37 10.79 5.67 -0.70
CA SER A 37 9.59 5.24 0.02
C SER A 37 8.31 5.86 -0.55
N ILE A 38 8.32 7.15 -0.89
CA ILE A 38 7.16 7.82 -1.53
C ILE A 38 6.84 7.15 -2.88
N ASN A 39 7.84 6.95 -3.74
CA ASN A 39 7.65 6.33 -5.04
C ASN A 39 7.18 4.88 -4.94
N ALA A 40 7.68 4.13 -3.95
CA ALA A 40 7.25 2.76 -3.69
C ALA A 40 5.77 2.71 -3.26
N ASN A 41 5.35 3.62 -2.39
CA ASN A 41 3.95 3.72 -1.95
C ASN A 41 3.03 4.09 -3.12
N ALA A 42 3.41 5.08 -3.93
CA ALA A 42 2.63 5.49 -5.11
C ALA A 42 2.49 4.34 -6.13
N SER A 43 3.55 3.55 -6.33
CA SER A 43 3.52 2.38 -7.23
C SER A 43 2.63 1.26 -6.69
N ALA A 44 2.72 0.99 -5.37
CA ALA A 44 1.86 0.00 -4.71
C ALA A 44 0.38 0.41 -4.76
N GLU A 45 0.10 1.71 -4.56
CA GLU A 45 -1.23 2.30 -4.67
C GLU A 45 -1.81 2.12 -6.07
N GLN A 46 -1.06 2.48 -7.12
CA GLN A 46 -1.49 2.27 -8.51
C GLN A 46 -1.75 0.80 -8.84
N GLY A 47 -0.94 -0.12 -8.29
CA GLY A 47 -1.16 -1.57 -8.42
C GLY A 47 -2.50 -2.01 -7.84
N VAL A 48 -2.84 -1.53 -6.63
CA VAL A 48 -4.14 -1.81 -6.01
C VAL A 48 -5.29 -1.20 -6.82
N VAL A 49 -5.19 0.08 -7.20
CA VAL A 49 -6.22 0.77 -8.00
C VAL A 49 -6.49 0.03 -9.32
N GLY A 50 -5.43 -0.40 -10.01
CA GLY A 50 -5.54 -1.19 -11.23
C GLY A 50 -6.22 -2.54 -10.99
N GLY A 51 -5.84 -3.24 -9.91
CA GLY A 51 -6.47 -4.50 -9.51
C GLY A 51 -7.95 -4.35 -9.18
N VAL A 52 -8.33 -3.29 -8.45
CA VAL A 52 -9.73 -2.99 -8.10
C VAL A 52 -10.55 -2.73 -9.37
N ARG A 53 -10.06 -1.90 -10.29
CA ARG A 53 -10.74 -1.63 -11.57
C ARG A 53 -10.92 -2.90 -12.41
N ALA A 54 -9.88 -3.74 -12.48
CA ALA A 54 -9.96 -5.02 -13.16
C ALA A 54 -11.01 -5.94 -12.51
N GLY A 55 -11.00 -6.04 -11.18
CA GLY A 55 -11.98 -6.83 -10.41
C GLY A 55 -13.42 -6.37 -10.60
N ILE A 56 -13.67 -5.05 -10.62
CA ILE A 56 -14.98 -4.48 -10.94
C ILE A 56 -15.43 -4.91 -12.34
N ALA A 57 -14.53 -4.82 -13.33
CA ALA A 57 -14.83 -5.20 -14.71
C ALA A 57 -15.12 -6.71 -14.85
N THR A 58 -14.35 -7.56 -14.14
CA THR A 58 -14.58 -9.02 -14.12
C THR A 58 -15.94 -9.34 -13.52
N LEU A 59 -16.26 -8.79 -12.34
CA LEU A 59 -17.55 -9.05 -11.69
C LEU A 59 -18.73 -8.54 -12.53
N HIS A 60 -18.57 -7.40 -13.20
CA HIS A 60 -19.56 -6.91 -14.15
C HIS A 60 -19.75 -7.89 -15.32
N ALA A 61 -18.65 -8.40 -15.90
CA ALA A 61 -18.72 -9.38 -16.99
C ALA A 61 -19.41 -10.69 -16.55
N ASP A 62 -19.14 -11.16 -15.34
CA ASP A 62 -19.80 -12.34 -14.77
C ASP A 62 -21.32 -12.11 -14.60
N ASN A 63 -21.73 -10.91 -14.16
CA ASN A 63 -23.14 -10.55 -14.05
C ASN A 63 -23.83 -10.44 -15.42
N VAL A 64 -23.12 -9.99 -16.46
CA VAL A 64 -23.61 -9.97 -17.84
C VAL A 64 -23.80 -11.39 -18.38
N ALA A 65 -22.91 -12.32 -18.02
CA ALA A 65 -22.95 -13.71 -18.48
C ALA A 65 -23.99 -14.57 -17.74
N ALA A 66 -24.54 -14.08 -16.62
CA ALA A 66 -25.56 -14.79 -15.86
C ALA A 66 -26.87 -14.94 -16.65
N ILE A 67 -27.51 -16.11 -16.54
CA ILE A 67 -28.76 -16.39 -17.24
C ILE A 67 -29.88 -15.49 -16.68
N PRO A 68 -30.69 -14.84 -17.54
CA PRO A 68 -31.76 -13.93 -17.12
C PRO A 68 -32.68 -14.46 -16.01
N PRO A 69 -33.22 -13.56 -15.15
CA PRO A 69 -33.27 -12.12 -15.33
C PRO A 69 -32.25 -11.40 -14.41
N VAL A 70 -30.96 -11.45 -14.76
CA VAL A 70 -29.95 -10.59 -14.13
C VAL A 70 -29.81 -9.33 -14.98
N VAL A 71 -30.06 -8.18 -14.38
CA VAL A 71 -29.74 -6.89 -15.00
C VAL A 71 -28.23 -6.70 -14.86
N PRO A 72 -27.46 -6.45 -15.95
CA PRO A 72 -26.02 -6.24 -15.87
C PRO A 72 -25.67 -5.05 -15.00
N ASN A 73 -25.31 -5.32 -13.74
CA ASN A 73 -25.03 -4.29 -12.76
C ASN A 73 -23.59 -4.42 -12.28
N TYR A 74 -22.97 -3.27 -11.99
CA TYR A 74 -21.75 -3.22 -11.21
C TYR A 74 -22.05 -3.59 -9.75
N PRO A 75 -21.04 -4.03 -8.97
CA PRO A 75 -21.24 -4.26 -7.54
C PRO A 75 -21.72 -2.98 -6.85
N THR A 76 -22.66 -3.09 -5.92
CA THR A 76 -23.12 -1.92 -5.15
C THR A 76 -22.09 -1.45 -4.13
N THR A 77 -21.20 -2.34 -3.70
CA THR A 77 -20.10 -2.10 -2.75
C THR A 77 -18.89 -2.93 -3.14
N LEU A 78 -17.67 -2.43 -2.89
CA LEU A 78 -16.44 -3.16 -3.18
C LEU A 78 -16.00 -4.10 -2.04
N ASP A 79 -16.59 -3.97 -0.86
CA ASP A 79 -16.33 -4.79 0.32
C ASP A 79 -17.41 -4.62 1.40
N GLY A 80 -17.35 -5.48 2.42
CA GLY A 80 -18.10 -5.36 3.66
C GLY A 80 -17.31 -4.72 4.81
N ALA A 81 -16.21 -4.00 4.52
CA ALA A 81 -15.35 -3.41 5.55
C ALA A 81 -16.05 -2.23 6.24
N ALA A 82 -15.79 -2.08 7.53
CA ALA A 82 -16.14 -0.88 8.30
C ALA A 82 -15.31 0.32 7.85
N VAL A 83 -15.82 1.53 8.10
CA VAL A 83 -15.13 2.80 7.86
C VAL A 83 -13.98 2.94 8.87
N ALA A 84 -12.85 2.34 8.52
CA ALA A 84 -11.65 2.24 9.34
C ALA A 84 -10.45 1.85 8.47
N ALA A 85 -9.28 1.73 9.11
CA ALA A 85 -8.10 1.16 8.47
C ALA A 85 -8.40 -0.25 7.95
N CYS A 86 -7.87 -0.56 6.77
CA CYS A 86 -7.96 -1.91 6.22
C CYS A 86 -7.02 -2.81 7.01
N THR A 87 -7.55 -3.92 7.51
CA THR A 87 -6.82 -4.92 8.32
C THR A 87 -7.12 -6.32 7.83
N THR A 88 -6.50 -7.34 8.41
CA THR A 88 -6.86 -8.74 8.16
C THR A 88 -8.30 -9.07 8.59
N THR A 89 -8.85 -8.36 9.57
CA THR A 89 -10.25 -8.52 10.03
C THR A 89 -11.20 -7.49 9.41
N ASN A 90 -10.66 -6.45 8.77
CA ASN A 90 -11.40 -5.39 8.08
C ASN A 90 -10.87 -5.24 6.65
N ALA A 91 -11.02 -6.29 5.84
CA ALA A 91 -10.43 -6.34 4.50
C ALA A 91 -11.19 -5.47 3.50
N CYS A 92 -10.52 -4.46 2.94
CA CYS A 92 -11.07 -3.59 1.92
C CYS A 92 -10.99 -4.23 0.54
N PHE A 93 -11.92 -3.92 -0.37
CA PHE A 93 -12.01 -4.48 -1.73
C PHE A 93 -12.18 -6.01 -1.81
N GLY A 94 -12.62 -6.67 -0.73
CA GLY A 94 -12.78 -8.14 -0.68
C GLY A 94 -13.81 -8.71 -1.67
N THR A 95 -14.73 -7.90 -2.19
CA THR A 95 -15.72 -8.33 -3.19
C THR A 95 -15.13 -8.37 -4.60
N VAL A 96 -14.10 -7.58 -4.89
CA VAL A 96 -13.54 -7.42 -6.24
C VAL A 96 -12.12 -7.97 -6.38
N LEU A 97 -11.40 -8.20 -5.28
CA LEU A 97 -10.06 -8.79 -5.28
C LEU A 97 -10.13 -10.25 -4.80
N SER A 98 -9.77 -11.21 -5.66
CA SER A 98 -9.93 -12.66 -5.40
C SER A 98 -9.07 -13.22 -4.26
N GLN A 99 -8.09 -12.46 -3.75
CA GLN A 99 -7.20 -12.86 -2.65
C GLN A 99 -7.59 -12.26 -1.30
N GLY A 100 -8.86 -11.88 -1.11
CA GLY A 100 -9.36 -11.42 0.18
C GLY A 100 -9.10 -9.94 0.47
N GLY A 101 -8.96 -9.11 -0.57
CA GLY A 101 -8.85 -7.67 -0.41
C GLY A 101 -7.48 -7.14 0.05
N VAL A 102 -7.40 -5.84 0.27
CA VAL A 102 -6.24 -5.16 0.85
C VAL A 102 -6.39 -5.12 2.37
N THR A 103 -5.34 -5.53 3.08
CA THR A 103 -5.34 -5.71 4.54
C THR A 103 -4.42 -4.75 5.29
N SER A 104 -3.74 -3.83 4.59
CA SER A 104 -2.93 -2.79 5.23
C SER A 104 -2.72 -1.60 4.30
N SER A 105 -2.30 -0.48 4.88
CA SER A 105 -1.89 0.75 4.17
C SER A 105 -2.99 1.54 3.47
N TRP A 106 -4.20 0.99 3.40
CA TRP A 106 -5.40 1.67 2.93
C TRP A 106 -6.35 1.94 4.10
N VAL A 107 -7.18 2.96 3.96
CA VAL A 107 -8.24 3.30 4.93
C VAL A 107 -9.55 3.49 4.18
N LYS A 108 -10.62 2.84 4.64
CA LYS A 108 -11.97 3.14 4.17
C LYS A 108 -12.47 4.37 4.93
N THR A 109 -12.76 5.46 4.21
CA THR A 109 -13.18 6.75 4.79
C THR A 109 -14.69 6.99 4.70
N GLY A 110 -15.39 6.14 3.95
CA GLY A 110 -16.84 6.19 3.78
C GLY A 110 -17.34 4.92 3.11
N ALA A 111 -18.64 4.84 2.82
CA ALA A 111 -19.23 3.61 2.26
C ALA A 111 -18.53 3.17 0.96
N LEU A 112 -18.19 4.13 0.11
CA LEU A 112 -17.59 3.94 -1.22
C LEU A 112 -16.31 4.77 -1.41
N THR A 113 -15.73 5.28 -0.33
CA THR A 113 -14.54 6.14 -0.38
C THR A 113 -13.37 5.53 0.39
N TYR A 114 -12.17 5.64 -0.19
CA TYR A 114 -10.96 4.98 0.29
C TYR A 114 -9.77 5.92 0.14
N THR A 115 -8.83 5.87 1.07
CA THR A 115 -7.58 6.63 0.98
C THR A 115 -6.41 5.66 0.87
N GLY A 116 -5.55 5.90 -0.11
CA GLY A 116 -4.34 5.12 -0.36
C GLY A 116 -3.18 5.44 0.59
N PRO A 117 -2.07 4.69 0.49
CA PRO A 117 -0.89 4.86 1.34
C PRO A 117 -0.03 6.09 1.03
N ASP A 118 -0.26 6.83 -0.06
CA ASP A 118 0.53 8.02 -0.36
C ASP A 118 0.33 9.13 0.68
N THR A 119 1.40 9.40 1.42
CA THR A 119 1.45 10.36 2.52
C THR A 119 1.63 11.81 2.07
N VAL A 120 1.88 12.04 0.77
CA VAL A 120 2.17 13.40 0.25
C VAL A 120 0.91 14.06 -0.33
N ALA A 121 -0.12 13.29 -0.70
CA ALA A 121 -1.39 13.82 -1.21
C ALA A 121 -2.67 13.11 -0.74
N GLY A 122 -2.60 11.97 -0.03
CA GLY A 122 -3.79 11.32 0.55
C GLY A 122 -4.94 11.17 -0.45
N LEU A 123 -4.64 10.67 -1.65
CA LEU A 123 -5.62 10.60 -2.73
C LEU A 123 -6.83 9.80 -2.26
N THR A 124 -7.99 10.43 -2.37
CA THR A 124 -9.25 9.80 -1.98
C THR A 124 -9.89 9.23 -3.22
N TYR A 125 -10.00 7.91 -3.22
CA TYR A 125 -10.68 7.16 -4.25
C TYR A 125 -12.14 7.02 -3.94
N THR A 126 -12.98 7.38 -4.90
CA THR A 126 -14.43 7.19 -4.84
C THR A 126 -14.85 6.15 -5.86
N TYR A 127 -15.63 5.19 -5.41
CA TYR A 127 -16.32 4.23 -6.25
C TYR A 127 -17.72 4.72 -6.60
N ASP A 128 -18.06 4.68 -7.89
CA ASP A 128 -19.41 4.94 -8.39
C ASP A 128 -20.05 3.62 -8.87
N PRO A 129 -21.05 3.08 -8.16
CA PRO A 129 -21.71 1.84 -8.55
C PRO A 129 -22.62 1.99 -9.78
N ALA A 130 -22.97 3.20 -10.20
CA ALA A 130 -23.76 3.41 -11.41
C ALA A 130 -22.90 3.23 -12.68
N THR A 131 -21.64 3.65 -12.63
CA THR A 131 -20.72 3.62 -13.77
C THR A 131 -19.60 2.59 -13.65
N GLY A 132 -19.43 1.99 -12.47
CA GLY A 132 -18.29 1.13 -12.15
C GLY A 132 -16.98 1.90 -12.00
N ALA A 133 -17.00 3.23 -12.03
CA ALA A 133 -15.80 4.04 -11.99
C ALA A 133 -15.17 4.03 -10.60
N PHE A 134 -13.86 3.78 -10.53
CA PHE A 134 -13.05 3.94 -9.33
C PHE A 134 -12.01 5.02 -9.60
N THR A 135 -12.25 6.24 -9.10
CA THR A 135 -11.50 7.45 -9.47
C THR A 135 -10.87 8.09 -8.23
N GLY A 136 -9.61 8.51 -8.35
CA GLY A 136 -8.90 9.23 -7.28
C GLY A 136 -9.00 10.74 -7.51
N ALA A 137 -9.29 11.47 -6.44
CA ALA A 137 -9.26 12.93 -6.36
C ALA A 137 -8.26 13.38 -5.29
#